data_AF-A0A8C0IZF5-F1
#
_entry.id   AF-A0A8C0IZF5-F1
#
_cell.length_a   1.000
_cell.length_b   1.000
_cell.length_c   1.000
_cell.angle_alpha   90.00
_cell.angle_beta   90.00
_cell.angle_gamma   90.00
#
_symmetry.space_group_name_H-M   'P 1'
#
loop_
_entity.id
_entity.type
_entity.pdbx_description
1 polymer ?
#
loop_
_entity_poly.entity_id
_entity_poly.type
_entity_poly.pdbx_seq_one_letter_code
_entity_poly.pdbx_strand_id
1 'polypeptide(L)'
;TFVKKVSRIGRYFWCIYFSEINDSDGKPGSSQQTLKGTSRWTASLENLLEDPEGVKRFREFLKKEFSEENVLFWLACEEFKKTQDKKQMQEKAKEIYMTFLSSKASCQVNVEGQSRLNETMLEEPHPLMFQKLQDQIFNLMKYDSYSRFLKSDIFLKHKRAEEQEENSSEAQSVAKRASRIYNT
;
A
#
# COMPACT_ATOMS: atom_id res chain seq x y z
N THR A 1 -2.21 24.00 -20.54
CA THR A 1 -2.32 24.28 -19.08
C THR A 1 -2.20 22.98 -18.30
N PHE A 2 -1.07 22.82 -17.62
CA PHE A 2 -0.46 21.55 -17.16
C PHE A 2 -1.12 20.92 -15.91
N VAL A 3 -2.38 21.27 -15.62
CA VAL A 3 -3.04 20.98 -14.32
C VAL A 3 -4.07 19.83 -14.41
N LYS A 4 -4.28 19.22 -15.59
CA LYS A 4 -5.33 18.20 -15.80
C LYS A 4 -4.84 16.74 -15.90
N LYS A 5 -3.55 16.45 -15.74
CA LYS A 5 -3.02 15.08 -15.93
C LYS A 5 -2.75 14.29 -14.63
N VAL A 6 -2.72 14.95 -13.48
CA VAL A 6 -2.46 14.33 -12.17
C VAL A 6 -3.64 13.47 -11.64
N SER A 7 -4.83 13.62 -12.23
CA SER A 7 -6.06 12.92 -11.77
C SER A 7 -6.28 11.52 -12.40
N ARG A 8 -5.47 11.11 -13.39
CA ARG A 8 -5.60 9.78 -14.03
C ARG A 8 -4.69 8.73 -13.39
N ILE A 9 -3.51 9.13 -12.89
CA ILE A 9 -2.50 8.25 -12.28
C ILE A 9 -3.09 7.52 -11.07
N GLY A 10 -3.64 8.26 -10.11
CA GLY A 10 -4.27 7.69 -8.93
C GLY A 10 -5.57 6.92 -9.19
N ARG A 11 -6.08 6.89 -10.43
CA ARG A 11 -7.25 6.09 -10.83
C ARG A 11 -6.86 4.85 -11.63
N TYR A 12 -5.84 4.90 -12.48
CA TYR A 12 -5.33 3.72 -13.17
C TYR A 12 -4.60 2.78 -12.19
N PHE A 13 -3.69 3.30 -11.36
CA PHE A 13 -3.03 2.49 -10.32
C PHE A 13 -4.05 1.96 -9.29
N TRP A 14 -5.09 2.73 -8.97
CA TRP A 14 -6.14 2.31 -8.04
C TRP A 14 -7.13 1.30 -8.65
N CYS A 15 -7.51 1.45 -9.91
CA CYS A 15 -8.35 0.48 -10.61
C CYS A 15 -7.61 -0.86 -10.82
N ILE A 16 -6.30 -0.85 -11.12
CA ILE A 16 -5.54 -2.08 -11.27
C ILE A 16 -5.34 -2.78 -9.93
N TYR A 17 -5.03 -2.04 -8.85
CA TYR A 17 -4.84 -2.64 -7.52
C TYR A 17 -6.16 -3.15 -6.89
N PHE A 18 -7.32 -2.58 -7.27
CA PHE A 18 -8.63 -2.99 -6.73
C PHE A 18 -9.37 -4.03 -7.59
N SER A 19 -9.08 -4.13 -8.89
CA SER A 19 -9.73 -5.11 -9.78
C SER A 19 -9.22 -6.55 -9.63
N GLU A 20 -8.08 -6.78 -8.94
CA GLU A 20 -7.52 -8.12 -8.72
C GLU A 20 -7.71 -8.68 -7.31
N ILE A 21 -8.42 -7.97 -6.42
CA ILE A 21 -8.66 -8.42 -5.03
C ILE A 21 -10.16 -8.52 -4.78
N ASN A 22 -10.79 -9.49 -5.43
CA ASN A 22 -12.12 -9.99 -5.06
C ASN A 22 -12.17 -11.48 -5.40
N ASP A 23 -11.47 -12.29 -4.61
CA ASP A 23 -11.92 -13.64 -4.25
C ASP A 23 -11.04 -14.16 -3.10
N SER A 24 -11.60 -14.26 -1.91
CA SER A 24 -10.98 -15.01 -0.81
C SER A 24 -12.10 -15.59 0.04
N ASP A 25 -12.74 -16.58 -0.57
CA ASP A 25 -13.63 -17.52 0.10
C ASP A 25 -12.84 -18.34 1.15
N GLY A 26 -13.51 -18.64 2.26
CA GLY A 26 -12.87 -19.06 3.51
C GLY A 26 -12.14 -20.41 3.46
N LYS A 27 -11.13 -20.55 4.32
CA LYS A 27 -10.64 -21.87 4.77
C LYS A 27 -10.17 -21.81 6.24
N PRO A 28 -10.68 -22.67 7.13
CA PRO A 28 -10.23 -22.75 8.51
C PRO A 28 -9.08 -23.76 8.65
N GLY A 29 -8.04 -23.41 9.41
CA GLY A 29 -7.09 -24.40 9.92
C GLY A 29 -5.64 -23.91 10.04
N SER A 30 -5.26 -23.48 11.25
CA SER A 30 -4.07 -23.91 12.00
C SER A 30 -3.70 -22.84 13.03
N SER A 31 -3.37 -23.28 14.25
CA SER A 31 -3.15 -22.49 15.46
C SER A 31 -1.89 -21.61 15.40
N GLN A 32 -1.95 -20.56 14.60
CA GLN A 32 -1.20 -19.33 14.80
C GLN A 32 -2.26 -18.23 14.89
N GLN A 33 -2.25 -17.43 15.95
CA GLN A 33 -3.12 -16.24 16.01
C GLN A 33 -2.76 -15.36 14.81
N THR A 34 -3.53 -15.47 13.73
CA THR A 34 -3.38 -14.62 12.55
C THR A 34 -3.74 -13.23 13.02
N LEU A 35 -2.74 -12.36 13.12
CA LEU A 35 -2.99 -10.94 13.38
C LEU A 35 -3.99 -10.47 12.32
N LYS A 36 -5.07 -9.80 12.75
CA LYS A 36 -6.12 -9.27 11.88
C LYS A 36 -6.14 -7.74 11.97
N GLY A 37 -6.61 -7.11 10.89
CA GLY A 37 -6.81 -5.67 10.81
C GLY A 37 -5.57 -4.87 11.23
N THR A 38 -5.79 -3.84 12.03
CA THR A 38 -4.76 -2.92 12.52
C THR A 38 -3.59 -3.58 13.24
N SER A 39 -3.76 -4.79 13.79
CA SER A 39 -2.67 -5.53 14.42
C SER A 39 -1.59 -5.92 13.41
N ARG A 40 -1.96 -6.30 12.17
CA ARG A 40 -1.01 -6.58 11.08
C ARG A 40 -0.22 -5.32 10.72
N TRP A 41 -0.92 -4.19 10.65
CA TRP A 41 -0.32 -2.91 10.27
C TRP A 41 0.67 -2.41 11.30
N THR A 42 0.52 -2.77 12.58
CA THR A 42 1.50 -2.41 13.62
C THR A 42 2.73 -3.32 13.64
N ALA A 43 2.57 -4.57 13.17
CA ALA A 43 3.65 -5.54 13.18
C ALA A 43 4.77 -5.19 12.20
N SER A 44 4.44 -4.69 11.01
CA SER A 44 5.43 -4.29 10.02
C SER A 44 4.84 -3.39 8.92
N LEU A 45 5.68 -2.57 8.30
CA LEU A 45 5.27 -1.76 7.14
C LEU A 45 4.93 -2.66 5.95
N GLU A 46 5.63 -3.79 5.80
CA GLU A 46 5.38 -4.82 4.80
C GLU A 46 3.93 -5.31 4.89
N ASN A 47 3.47 -5.67 6.10
CA ASN A 47 2.10 -6.13 6.32
C ASN A 47 1.05 -5.05 6.05
N LEU A 48 1.37 -3.78 6.33
CA LEU A 48 0.51 -2.64 6.02
C LEU A 48 0.40 -2.44 4.50
N LEU A 49 1.51 -2.61 3.77
CA LEU A 49 1.55 -2.42 2.32
C LEU A 49 0.97 -3.60 1.52
N GLU A 50 0.82 -4.77 2.15
CA GLU A 50 0.09 -5.92 1.60
C GLU A 50 -1.43 -5.83 1.81
N ASP A 51 -1.89 -5.03 2.78
CA ASP A 51 -3.31 -4.88 3.10
C ASP A 51 -3.91 -3.70 2.31
N PRO A 52 -4.92 -3.91 1.43
CA PRO A 52 -5.53 -2.83 0.67
C PRO A 52 -6.11 -1.70 1.52
N GLU A 53 -6.72 -2.01 2.67
CA GLU A 53 -7.25 -0.99 3.57
C GLU A 53 -6.10 -0.29 4.32
N GLY A 54 -5.05 -1.04 4.68
CA GLY A 54 -3.82 -0.48 5.25
C GLY A 54 -3.16 0.54 4.32
N VAL A 55 -2.95 0.18 3.05
CA VAL A 55 -2.44 1.06 1.99
C VAL A 55 -3.31 2.30 1.83
N LYS A 56 -4.64 2.14 1.80
CA LYS A 56 -5.57 3.26 1.66
C LYS A 56 -5.43 4.26 2.80
N ARG A 57 -5.42 3.79 4.05
CA ARG A 57 -5.28 4.65 5.24
C ARG A 57 -3.92 5.31 5.32
N PHE A 58 -2.87 4.56 5.01
CA PHE A 58 -1.51 5.09 5.00
C PHE A 58 -1.36 6.16 3.90
N ARG A 59 -1.94 5.96 2.73
CA ARG A 59 -1.98 6.98 1.68
C ARG A 59 -2.75 8.23 2.10
N GLU A 60 -3.91 8.09 2.76
CA GLU A 60 -4.66 9.23 3.31
C GLU A 60 -3.81 10.04 4.31
N PHE A 61 -2.99 9.35 5.11
CA PHE A 61 -2.05 9.98 6.02
C PHE A 61 -0.92 10.72 5.27
N LEU A 62 -0.23 10.05 4.35
CA LEU A 62 0.86 10.65 3.57
C LEU A 62 0.40 11.84 2.72
N LYS A 63 -0.84 11.82 2.20
CA LYS A 63 -1.43 12.98 1.51
C LYS A 63 -1.49 14.23 2.39
N LYS A 64 -1.82 14.07 3.67
CA LYS A 64 -1.86 15.20 4.62
C LYS A 64 -0.47 15.72 4.95
N GLU A 65 0.54 14.85 4.87
CA GLU A 65 1.94 15.21 5.08
C GLU A 65 2.69 15.57 3.80
N PHE A 66 1.99 15.67 2.67
CA PHE A 66 2.56 15.97 1.35
C PHE A 66 3.70 15.02 0.95
N SER A 67 3.57 13.73 1.31
CA SER A 67 4.58 12.69 1.08
C SER A 67 4.01 11.44 0.41
N GLU A 68 2.85 11.57 -0.27
CA GLU A 68 2.15 10.43 -0.90
C GLU A 68 2.91 9.82 -2.08
N GLU A 69 3.83 10.56 -2.70
CA GLU A 69 4.65 10.09 -3.80
C GLU A 69 5.49 8.87 -3.43
N ASN A 70 5.89 8.75 -2.16
CA ASN A 70 6.71 7.64 -1.67
C ASN A 70 5.97 6.30 -1.76
N VAL A 71 4.73 6.23 -1.25
CA VAL A 71 3.94 4.99 -1.34
C VAL A 71 3.51 4.70 -2.76
N LEU A 72 3.21 5.73 -3.57
CA LEU A 72 2.84 5.56 -4.97
C LEU A 72 4.00 4.98 -5.80
N PHE A 73 5.22 5.48 -5.60
CA PHE A 73 6.41 4.93 -6.25
C PHE A 73 6.67 3.48 -5.83
N TRP A 74 6.56 3.18 -4.53
CA TRP A 74 6.76 1.82 -4.03
C TRP A 74 5.77 0.84 -4.65
N LEU A 75 4.48 1.19 -4.72
CA LEU A 75 3.44 0.38 -5.35
C LEU A 75 3.66 0.20 -6.86
N ALA A 76 4.08 1.27 -7.55
CA ALA A 76 4.40 1.19 -8.97
C ALA A 76 5.57 0.22 -9.24
N CYS A 77 6.55 0.17 -8.36
CA CYS A 77 7.65 -0.79 -8.44
C CYS A 77 7.18 -2.24 -8.21
N GLU A 78 6.29 -2.48 -7.25
CA GLU A 78 5.67 -3.81 -7.05
C GLU A 78 4.92 -4.29 -8.29
N GLU A 79 4.15 -3.41 -8.92
CA GLU A 79 3.41 -3.75 -10.14
C GLU A 79 4.34 -3.98 -11.34
N PHE A 80 5.37 -3.14 -11.45
CA PHE A 80 6.40 -3.28 -12.48
C PHE A 80 7.09 -4.64 -12.42
N LYS A 81 7.42 -5.13 -11.22
CA LYS A 81 8.03 -6.45 -11.01
C LYS A 81 7.16 -7.62 -11.50
N LYS A 82 5.83 -7.46 -11.48
CA LYS A 82 4.88 -8.48 -11.96
C LYS A 82 4.69 -8.46 -13.48
N THR A 83 5.16 -7.42 -14.17
CA THR A 83 4.96 -7.24 -15.60
C THR A 83 5.89 -8.19 -16.37
N GLN A 84 5.32 -9.10 -17.16
CA GLN A 84 6.08 -10.07 -17.97
C GLN A 84 6.26 -9.63 -19.43
N ASP A 85 5.31 -8.87 -19.97
CA ASP A 85 5.36 -8.38 -21.35
C ASP A 85 6.43 -7.28 -21.49
N LYS A 86 7.38 -7.49 -22.41
CA LYS A 86 8.52 -6.57 -22.60
C LYS A 86 8.08 -5.18 -23.05
N LYS A 87 7.04 -5.07 -23.87
CA LYS A 87 6.56 -3.78 -24.38
C LYS A 87 5.90 -2.98 -23.25
N GLN A 88 5.01 -3.61 -22.49
CA GLN A 88 4.41 -3.02 -21.30
C GLN A 88 5.47 -2.66 -20.25
N MET A 89 6.49 -3.50 -20.07
CA MET A 89 7.59 -3.20 -19.16
C MET A 89 8.35 -1.94 -19.59
N GLN A 90 8.68 -1.78 -20.87
CA GLN A 90 9.29 -0.54 -21.37
C GLN A 90 8.40 0.69 -21.16
N GLU A 91 7.10 0.57 -21.42
CA GLU A 91 6.14 1.66 -21.22
C GLU A 91 6.03 2.05 -19.73
N LYS A 92 5.88 1.07 -18.84
CA LYS A 92 5.82 1.29 -17.38
C LYS A 92 7.13 1.83 -16.82
N ALA A 93 8.29 1.34 -17.27
CA ALA A 93 9.59 1.86 -16.83
C ALA A 93 9.73 3.35 -17.14
N LYS A 94 9.36 3.76 -18.37
CA LYS A 94 9.36 5.17 -18.79
C LYS A 94 8.37 6.00 -17.97
N GLU A 95 7.18 5.48 -17.71
CA GLU A 95 6.18 6.16 -16.90
C GLU A 95 6.64 6.39 -15.46
N ILE A 96 7.17 5.34 -14.81
CA ILE A 96 7.71 5.42 -13.44
C ILE A 96 8.84 6.44 -13.38
N TYR A 97 9.76 6.39 -14.34
CA TYR A 97 10.86 7.33 -14.42
C TYR A 97 10.38 8.79 -14.54
N MET A 98 9.52 9.07 -15.51
CA MET A 98 9.03 10.45 -15.74
C MET A 98 8.17 10.98 -14.60
N THR A 99 7.51 10.11 -13.86
CA THR A 99 6.58 10.49 -12.79
C THR A 99 7.27 10.71 -11.44
N PHE A 100 8.28 9.89 -11.11
CA PHE A 100 8.85 9.82 -9.76
C PHE A 100 10.36 10.12 -9.69
N LEU A 101 11.10 9.97 -10.80
CA LEU A 101 12.56 9.96 -10.78
C LEU A 101 13.21 11.04 -11.65
N SER A 102 12.51 11.52 -12.67
CA SER A 102 12.98 12.60 -13.54
C SER A 102 13.21 13.88 -12.72
N SER A 103 14.24 14.65 -13.07
CA SER A 103 14.47 15.97 -12.48
C SER A 103 13.34 16.98 -12.70
N LYS A 104 12.42 16.68 -13.63
CA LYS A 104 11.22 17.46 -13.94
C LYS A 104 9.93 16.81 -13.42
N ALA A 105 10.04 15.74 -12.65
CA ALA A 105 8.90 15.02 -12.10
C ALA A 105 8.13 15.89 -11.10
N SER A 106 6.81 15.95 -11.23
CA SER A 106 5.95 16.65 -10.27
C SER A 106 5.77 15.89 -8.95
N CYS A 107 6.04 14.57 -8.96
CA CYS A 107 5.93 13.68 -7.81
C CYS A 107 7.30 13.05 -7.52
N GLN A 108 8.36 13.85 -7.62
CA GLN A 108 9.73 13.37 -7.43
C GLN A 108 9.92 12.80 -6.02
N VAL A 109 10.33 11.54 -5.93
CA VAL A 109 10.62 10.90 -4.64
C VAL A 109 11.98 11.33 -4.11
N ASN A 110 12.11 11.45 -2.79
CA ASN A 110 13.37 11.83 -2.17
C ASN A 110 14.29 10.60 -1.96
N VAL A 111 15.11 10.29 -2.97
CA VAL A 111 16.10 9.19 -2.88
C VAL A 111 17.51 9.64 -3.24
N GLU A 112 18.49 9.13 -2.49
CA GLU A 112 19.90 9.33 -2.78
C GLU A 112 20.34 8.58 -4.04
N GLY A 113 20.88 9.32 -5.01
CA GLY A 113 21.44 8.72 -6.22
C GLY A 113 20.48 8.64 -7.41
N GLN A 114 19.36 9.39 -7.42
CA GLN A 114 18.50 9.53 -8.62
C GLN A 114 19.28 9.89 -9.88
N SER A 115 20.37 10.66 -9.74
CA SER A 115 21.27 11.03 -10.83
C SER A 115 21.98 9.85 -11.52
N ARG A 116 21.87 8.62 -11.00
CA ARG A 116 22.50 7.42 -11.57
C ARG A 116 21.57 6.61 -12.48
N LEU A 117 20.25 6.85 -12.44
CA LEU A 117 19.33 6.26 -13.42
C LEU A 117 19.29 7.16 -14.65
N ASN A 118 20.04 6.77 -15.67
CA ASN A 118 20.05 7.44 -16.96
C ASN A 118 18.96 6.87 -17.87
N GLU A 119 18.51 7.66 -18.85
CA GLU A 119 17.53 7.24 -19.86
C GLU A 119 17.95 5.97 -20.61
N THR A 120 19.26 5.66 -20.66
CA THR A 120 19.80 4.43 -21.23
C THR A 120 19.31 3.16 -20.50
N MET A 121 19.02 3.23 -19.20
CA MET A 121 18.42 2.11 -18.47
C MET A 121 16.97 1.82 -18.87
N LEU A 122 16.30 2.76 -19.55
CA LEU A 122 14.96 2.58 -20.10
C LEU A 122 14.97 1.86 -21.46
N GLU A 123 16.14 1.69 -22.07
CA GLU A 123 16.29 0.96 -23.34
C GLU A 123 16.21 -0.56 -23.11
N GLU A 124 16.81 -1.03 -22.01
CA GLU A 124 16.78 -2.43 -21.56
C GLU A 124 16.18 -2.55 -20.14
N PRO A 125 14.85 -2.40 -19.99
CA PRO A 125 14.24 -2.55 -18.68
C PRO A 125 14.31 -4.01 -18.21
N HIS A 126 14.53 -4.18 -16.90
CA HIS A 126 14.45 -5.48 -16.23
C HIS A 126 13.67 -5.33 -14.92
N PRO A 127 12.97 -6.38 -14.45
CA PRO A 127 12.05 -6.30 -13.31
C PRO A 127 12.65 -5.69 -12.03
N LEU A 128 13.96 -5.88 -11.81
CA LEU A 128 14.66 -5.44 -10.61
C LEU A 128 15.33 -4.06 -10.74
N MET A 129 15.13 -3.33 -11.85
CA MET A 129 15.86 -2.07 -12.11
C MET A 129 15.59 -0.97 -11.08
N PHE A 130 14.39 -0.98 -10.47
CA PHE A 130 14.01 -0.03 -9.43
C PHE A 130 14.23 -0.56 -8.01
N GLN A 131 14.66 -1.80 -7.82
CA GLN A 131 14.70 -2.45 -6.50
C GLN A 131 15.50 -1.64 -5.47
N LYS A 132 16.68 -1.15 -5.85
CA LYS A 132 17.52 -0.33 -4.95
C LYS A 132 16.83 0.95 -4.51
N LEU A 133 16.13 1.64 -5.41
CA LEU A 133 15.39 2.86 -5.09
C LEU A 133 14.12 2.56 -4.28
N GLN A 134 13.46 1.45 -4.61
CA GLN A 134 12.31 0.96 -3.87
C GLN A 134 12.68 0.67 -2.40
N ASP A 135 13.83 0.04 -2.15
CA ASP A 135 14.33 -0.25 -0.80
C ASP A 135 14.66 1.04 -0.02
N GLN A 136 15.21 2.05 -0.69
CA GLN A 136 15.47 3.35 -0.07
C GLN A 136 14.16 4.04 0.34
N ILE A 137 13.17 4.08 -0.55
CA ILE A 137 11.85 4.65 -0.23
C ILE A 137 11.13 3.85 0.84
N PHE A 138 11.23 2.52 0.80
CA PHE A 138 10.68 1.66 1.83
C PHE A 138 11.26 2.01 3.20
N ASN A 139 12.57 2.13 3.32
CA ASN A 139 13.23 2.51 4.57
C ASN A 139 12.89 3.93 5.00
N LEU A 140 12.82 4.89 4.07
CA LEU A 140 12.39 6.25 4.35
C LEU A 140 10.99 6.25 4.98
N MET A 141 10.03 5.58 4.36
CA MET A 141 8.68 5.45 4.91
C MET A 141 8.69 4.72 6.26
N LYS A 142 9.47 3.64 6.40
CA LYS A 142 9.54 2.81 7.62
C LYS A 142 10.03 3.60 8.83
N TYR A 143 11.08 4.39 8.67
CA TYR A 143 11.71 5.11 9.78
C TYR A 143 11.12 6.49 10.04
N ASP A 144 10.44 7.09 9.06
CA ASP A 144 9.81 8.40 9.21
C ASP A 144 8.28 8.29 9.30
N SER A 145 7.61 8.15 8.16
CA SER A 145 6.17 8.35 8.07
C SER A 145 5.35 7.22 8.71
N TYR A 146 5.82 5.98 8.68
CA TYR A 146 5.16 4.81 9.26
C TYR A 146 5.06 4.92 10.80
N SER A 147 6.16 5.32 11.46
CA SER A 147 6.17 5.54 12.91
C SER A 147 5.16 6.62 13.34
N ARG A 148 5.00 7.66 12.52
CA ARG A 148 4.01 8.73 12.73
C ARG A 148 2.59 8.27 12.40
N PHE A 149 2.40 7.49 11.34
CA PHE A 149 1.11 6.92 10.96
C PHE A 149 0.50 6.10 12.10
N LEU A 150 1.26 5.21 12.74
CA LEU A 150 0.79 4.38 13.85
C LEU A 150 0.35 5.19 15.09
N LYS A 151 0.78 6.45 15.19
CA LYS A 151 0.38 7.39 16.25
C LYS A 151 -0.68 8.37 15.79
N SER A 152 -1.03 8.36 14.51
CA SER A 152 -1.94 9.34 13.92
C SER A 152 -3.40 9.05 14.26
N ASP A 153 -4.21 10.11 14.26
CA ASP A 153 -5.66 10.00 14.42
C ASP A 153 -6.32 9.09 13.38
N ILE A 154 -5.75 8.98 12.18
CA ILE A 154 -6.30 8.13 11.11
C ILE A 154 -6.25 6.67 11.55
N PHE A 155 -5.08 6.22 12.00
CA PHE A 155 -4.88 4.86 12.49
C PHE A 155 -5.68 4.61 13.77
N LEU A 156 -5.59 5.51 14.76
CA LEU A 156 -6.24 5.32 16.07
C LEU A 156 -7.77 5.36 15.99
N LYS A 157 -8.36 6.08 15.03
CA LYS A 157 -9.80 6.03 14.79
C LYS A 157 -10.22 4.71 14.17
N HIS A 158 -9.44 4.19 13.21
CA HIS A 158 -9.74 2.91 12.58
C HIS A 158 -9.62 1.75 13.56
N LYS A 159 -8.53 1.70 14.33
CA LYS A 159 -8.32 0.69 15.38
C LYS A 159 -9.48 0.64 16.38
N ARG A 160 -9.98 1.80 16.83
CA ARG A 160 -11.14 1.85 17.74
C ARG A 160 -12.43 1.36 17.09
N ALA A 161 -12.62 1.62 15.79
CA ALA A 161 -13.78 1.12 15.07
C ALA A 161 -13.75 -0.41 14.95
N GLU A 162 -12.58 -0.99 14.64
CA GLU A 162 -12.37 -2.45 14.61
C GLU A 162 -12.68 -3.10 15.98
N GLU A 163 -12.15 -2.54 17.07
CA GLU A 163 -12.39 -3.05 18.44
C GLU A 163 -13.88 -3.01 18.83
N GLN A 164 -14.62 -2.00 18.38
CA GLN A 164 -16.06 -1.88 18.63
C GLN A 164 -16.88 -2.90 17.84
N GLU A 165 -16.50 -3.17 16.59
CA GLU A 165 -17.13 -4.18 15.75
C GLU A 165 -16.91 -5.60 16.30
N GLU A 166 -15.69 -5.91 16.74
CA GLU A 166 -15.37 -7.19 17.38
C GLU A 166 -16.18 -7.41 18.66
N ASN A 167 -16.23 -6.42 19.56
CA ASN A 167 -16.95 -6.52 20.83
C ASN A 167 -18.47 -6.67 20.65
N SER A 168 -19.05 -6.01 19.64
CA SER A 168 -20.47 -6.17 19.29
C SER A 168 -20.78 -7.56 18.72
N SER A 169 -19.89 -8.10 17.88
CA SER A 169 -20.04 -9.43 17.30
C SER A 169 -19.97 -10.55 18.35
N GLU A 170 -19.07 -10.38 19.33
CA GLU A 170 -18.88 -11.32 20.43
C GLU A 170 -20.07 -11.31 21.39
N ALA A 171 -20.56 -10.12 21.77
CA ALA A 171 -21.77 -9.96 22.57
C ALA A 171 -23.00 -10.64 21.92
N GLN A 172 -23.17 -10.51 20.60
CA GLN A 172 -24.23 -11.19 19.86
C GLN A 172 -24.06 -12.71 19.85
N SER A 173 -22.82 -13.20 19.76
CA SER A 173 -22.52 -14.64 19.77
C SER A 173 -22.81 -15.27 21.13
N VAL A 174 -22.45 -14.59 22.22
CA VAL A 174 -22.72 -15.00 23.60
C VAL A 174 -24.21 -15.00 23.88
N ALA A 175 -24.94 -13.95 23.46
CA ALA A 175 -26.40 -13.89 23.60
C ALA A 175 -27.10 -15.05 22.86
N LYS A 176 -26.67 -15.36 21.62
CA LYS A 176 -27.19 -16.50 20.84
C LYS A 176 -26.86 -17.86 21.46
N ARG A 177 -25.72 -17.97 22.14
CA ARG A 177 -25.31 -19.21 22.83
C ARG A 177 -26.08 -19.39 24.14
N ALA A 178 -26.22 -18.34 24.94
CA ALA A 178 -27.01 -18.34 26.16
C ALA A 178 -28.49 -18.65 25.87
N SER A 179 -29.09 -17.99 24.87
CA SER A 179 -30.49 -18.24 24.48
C SER A 179 -30.75 -19.67 24.02
N ARG A 180 -29.74 -20.39 23.51
CA ARG A 180 -29.87 -21.80 23.13
C ARG A 180 -29.84 -22.76 24.33
N ILE A 181 -29.22 -22.37 25.44
CA ILE A 181 -29.09 -23.21 26.64
C ILE A 181 -30.37 -23.16 27.50
N TYR A 182 -31.06 -22.02 27.55
CA TYR A 182 -32.27 -21.86 28.37
C TYR A 182 -33.57 -22.31 27.70
N ASN A 183 -33.52 -22.73 26.43
CA ASN A 183 -34.70 -23.11 25.64
C ASN A 183 -34.75 -24.62 25.30
N THR A 184 -34.01 -25.43 26.07
CA THR A 184 -34.03 -26.91 26.11
C THR A 184 -34.35 -27.35 27.52
#